data_AF-A0A9E1S1D9-F1
#
_entry.id   AF-A0A9E1S1D9-F1
#
_cell.length_a   1.000
_cell.length_b   1.000
_cell.length_c   1.000
_cell.angle_alpha   90.00
_cell.angle_beta   90.00
_cell.angle_gamma   90.00
#
_symmetry.space_group_name_H-M   'P 1'
#
loop_
_entity.id
_entity.type
_entity.pdbx_description
1 polymer ?
#
loop_
_entity_poly.entity_id
_entity_poly.type
_entity_poly.pdbx_seq_one_letter_code
_entity_poly.pdbx_strand_id
1 'polypeptide(L)'
;PTVRLYEGDEALHVLFNDMASVGPKEFLEVSNITEVYKHLDNKYLHEVRKVLDPSRVKIRLLHRGETKAPREGTEYCQLPDEFGDFHGDLWIYDNRLAFTQYIGKTVVIIIESKAFADMARVMFRAAEDVCKKPKHS
;
A
#
# COMPACT_ATOMS: atom_id res chain seq x y z
N PRO A 1 3.02 -6.70 -20.73
CA PRO A 1 2.96 -5.77 -19.57
C PRO A 1 1.90 -4.72 -19.86
N THR A 2 1.07 -4.36 -18.87
CA THR A 2 -0.03 -3.40 -19.05
C THR A 2 0.08 -2.30 -18.01
N VAL A 3 -0.18 -1.06 -18.42
CA VAL A 3 -0.23 0.09 -17.52
C VAL A 3 -1.63 0.70 -17.61
N ARG A 4 -2.26 0.91 -16.46
CA ARG A 4 -3.58 1.57 -16.35
C ARG A 4 -3.45 2.76 -15.41
N LEU A 5 -3.94 3.91 -15.86
CA LEU A 5 -3.97 5.16 -15.11
C LEU A 5 -5.43 5.48 -14.79
N TYR A 6 -5.70 5.76 -13.51
CA TYR A 6 -6.98 6.19 -13.02
C TYR A 6 -6.80 7.48 -12.22
N GLU A 7 -7.76 8.39 -12.34
CA GLU A 7 -7.72 9.65 -11.62
C GLU A 7 -9.08 10.00 -11.04
N GLY A 8 -9.09 10.78 -9.96
CA GLY A 8 -10.30 11.23 -9.28
C GLY A 8 -10.83 10.24 -8.25
N ASP A 9 -12.05 10.50 -7.78
CA ASP A 9 -12.63 9.86 -6.59
C ASP A 9 -12.82 8.35 -6.73
N GLU A 10 -12.97 7.86 -7.97
CA GLU A 10 -13.15 6.43 -8.26
C GLU A 10 -11.83 5.66 -8.36
N ALA A 11 -10.68 6.34 -8.45
CA ALA A 11 -9.39 5.69 -8.69
C ALA A 11 -9.04 4.68 -7.59
N LEU A 12 -9.35 4.99 -6.33
CA LEU A 12 -9.14 4.07 -5.21
C LEU A 12 -10.10 2.89 -5.26
N HIS A 13 -11.38 3.09 -5.59
CA HIS A 13 -12.30 1.98 -5.79
C HIS A 13 -11.79 0.99 -6.83
N VAL A 14 -11.25 1.49 -7.94
CA VAL A 14 -10.66 0.65 -8.98
C VAL A 14 -9.46 -0.13 -8.43
N LEU A 15 -8.58 0.52 -7.65
CA LEU A 15 -7.43 -0.16 -7.04
C LEU A 15 -7.84 -1.31 -6.11
N PHE A 16 -8.77 -1.05 -5.18
CA PHE A 16 -9.21 -2.07 -4.22
C PHE A 16 -9.94 -3.22 -4.91
N ASN A 17 -10.80 -2.93 -5.90
CA ASN A 17 -11.46 -3.97 -6.69
C ASN A 17 -10.46 -4.77 -7.54
N ASP A 18 -9.44 -4.12 -8.08
CA ASP A 18 -8.37 -4.78 -8.83
C ASP A 18 -7.62 -5.77 -7.93
N MET A 19 -7.21 -5.34 -6.74
CA MET A 19 -6.55 -6.19 -5.76
C MET A 19 -7.44 -7.36 -5.31
N ALA A 20 -8.71 -7.10 -5.04
CA ALA A 20 -9.66 -8.14 -4.63
C ALA A 20 -9.92 -9.16 -5.75
N SER A 21 -10.03 -8.72 -7.01
CA SER A 21 -10.22 -9.62 -8.16
C SER A 21 -9.03 -10.56 -8.39
N VAL A 22 -7.82 -10.10 -8.06
CA VAL A 22 -6.60 -10.92 -8.12
C VAL A 22 -6.55 -11.92 -6.98
N GLY A 23 -7.06 -11.57 -5.79
CA GLY A 23 -7.01 -12.42 -4.60
C GLY A 23 -5.57 -12.81 -4.21
N PRO A 24 -4.64 -11.86 -4.03
CA PRO A 24 -3.24 -12.17 -3.80
C PRO A 24 -3.03 -12.84 -2.44
N LYS A 25 -2.08 -13.77 -2.34
CA LYS A 25 -1.68 -14.39 -1.06
C LYS A 25 -0.84 -13.46 -0.18
N GLU A 26 -0.15 -12.51 -0.79
CA GLU A 26 0.71 -11.54 -0.12
C GLU A 26 0.42 -10.13 -0.67
N PHE A 27 0.33 -9.18 0.23
CA PHE A 27 0.22 -7.75 -0.05
C PHE A 27 1.35 -7.01 0.67
N LEU A 28 2.22 -6.38 -0.11
CA LEU A 28 3.29 -5.53 0.39
C LEU A 28 2.92 -4.07 0.10
N GLU A 29 3.03 -3.23 1.12
CA GLU A 29 2.64 -1.83 1.03
C GLU A 29 3.76 -0.95 1.58
N VAL A 30 4.12 0.11 0.86
CA VAL A 30 4.93 1.21 1.35
C VAL A 30 4.05 2.44 1.39
N SER A 31 3.80 3.01 2.57
CA SER A 31 2.87 4.12 2.71
C SER A 31 3.31 5.18 3.72
N ASN A 32 3.05 6.45 3.40
CA ASN A 32 3.09 7.51 4.40
C ASN A 32 1.71 7.66 5.03
N ILE A 33 1.51 7.02 6.17
CA ILE A 33 0.22 6.94 6.84
C ILE A 33 -0.28 8.32 7.28
N THR A 34 0.64 9.22 7.65
CA THR A 34 0.31 10.60 7.99
C THR A 34 -0.37 11.30 6.81
N GLU A 35 0.18 11.14 5.61
CA GLU A 35 -0.35 11.77 4.39
C GLU A 35 -1.68 11.13 3.97
N VAL A 36 -1.79 9.79 4.05
CA VAL A 36 -3.04 9.07 3.82
C VAL A 36 -4.16 9.63 4.69
N TYR A 37 -3.95 9.75 6.01
CA TYR A 37 -4.98 10.27 6.92
C TYR A 37 -5.28 11.76 6.77
N LYS A 38 -4.34 12.53 6.22
CA LYS A 38 -4.50 13.97 6.00
C LYS A 38 -5.31 14.26 4.74
N HIS A 39 -5.17 13.42 3.71
CA HIS A 39 -5.74 13.67 2.39
C HIS A 39 -6.96 12.82 2.05
N LEU A 40 -7.18 11.70 2.74
CA LEU A 40 -8.32 10.82 2.49
C LEU A 40 -9.32 10.81 3.64
N ASP A 41 -10.60 10.74 3.28
CA ASP A 41 -11.67 10.55 4.26
C ASP A 41 -11.55 9.16 4.91
N ASN A 42 -11.49 9.12 6.24
CA ASN A 42 -11.30 7.87 6.99
C ASN A 42 -12.48 6.88 6.84
N LYS A 43 -13.72 7.37 6.67
CA LYS A 43 -14.87 6.50 6.41
C LYS A 43 -14.75 5.88 5.02
N TYR A 44 -14.41 6.69 4.03
CA TYR A 44 -14.15 6.21 2.67
C TYR A 44 -13.08 5.12 2.67
N LEU A 45 -11.93 5.36 3.33
CA LEU A 45 -10.86 4.37 3.46
C LEU A 45 -11.32 3.09 4.15
N HIS A 46 -12.14 3.21 5.20
CA HIS A 46 -12.68 2.06 5.90
C HIS A 46 -13.59 1.21 4.99
N GLU A 47 -14.47 1.84 4.21
CA GLU A 47 -15.37 1.13 3.29
C GLU A 47 -14.61 0.39 2.20
N VAL A 48 -13.65 1.04 1.52
CA VAL A 48 -12.90 0.39 0.43
C VAL A 48 -12.00 -0.74 0.95
N ARG A 49 -11.55 -0.69 2.20
CA ARG A 49 -10.77 -1.77 2.83
C ARG A 49 -11.58 -3.04 3.08
N LYS A 50 -12.91 -2.96 3.22
CA LYS A 50 -13.78 -4.14 3.45
C LYS A 50 -13.78 -5.13 2.28
N VAL A 51 -13.33 -4.71 1.10
CA VAL A 51 -13.28 -5.56 -0.10
C VAL A 51 -12.25 -6.68 0.05
N LEU A 52 -11.27 -6.52 0.95
CA LEU A 52 -10.25 -7.53 1.21
C LEU A 52 -10.54 -8.28 2.50
N ASP A 53 -10.52 -9.60 2.44
CA ASP A 53 -10.56 -10.46 3.63
C ASP A 53 -9.14 -10.56 4.22
N PRO A 54 -8.85 -9.92 5.37
CA PRO A 54 -7.51 -9.92 5.94
C PRO A 54 -7.05 -11.30 6.42
N SER A 55 -7.97 -12.26 6.62
CA SER A 55 -7.61 -13.64 7.00
C SER A 55 -6.98 -14.44 5.85
N ARG A 56 -7.14 -13.97 4.61
CA ARG A 56 -6.71 -14.67 3.38
C ARG A 56 -5.45 -14.09 2.76
N VAL A 57 -5.00 -12.93 3.22
CA VAL A 57 -3.89 -12.18 2.63
C VAL A 57 -2.87 -11.89 3.71
N LYS A 58 -1.60 -12.29 3.48
CA LYS A 58 -0.50 -11.87 4.34
C LYS A 58 -0.16 -10.40 4.01
N ILE A 59 -0.40 -9.49 4.95
CA ILE A 59 -0.14 -8.05 4.75
C ILE A 59 1.15 -7.64 5.47
N ARG A 60 2.06 -6.98 4.76
CA ARG A 60 3.26 -6.35 5.32
C ARG A 60 3.32 -4.89 4.89
N LEU A 61 3.46 -4.00 5.86
CA LEU A 61 3.44 -2.56 5.65
C LEU A 61 4.74 -1.93 6.14
N LEU A 62 5.50 -1.37 5.21
CA LEU A 62 6.54 -0.38 5.50
C LEU A 62 5.88 0.99 5.57
N HIS A 63 6.00 1.68 6.70
CA HIS A 63 5.29 2.94 6.87
C HIS A 63 6.14 4.08 7.43
N ARG A 64 5.68 5.29 7.11
CA ARG A 64 6.00 6.51 7.86
C ARG A 64 4.78 6.99 8.63
N GLY A 65 5.03 7.65 9.76
CA GLY A 65 3.99 8.18 10.64
C GLY A 65 3.39 7.14 11.59
N GLU A 66 2.49 7.61 12.45
CA GLU A 66 1.85 6.80 13.48
C GLU A 66 0.56 6.14 12.98
N THR A 67 0.41 4.85 13.26
CA THR A 67 -0.80 4.09 12.96
C THR A 67 -1.89 4.41 13.98
N LYS A 68 -2.97 5.08 13.57
CA LYS A 68 -4.10 5.38 14.47
C LYS A 68 -5.06 4.20 14.63
N ALA A 69 -5.18 3.39 13.58
CA ALA A 69 -6.06 2.22 13.53
C ALA A 69 -5.33 1.08 12.80
N PRO A 70 -4.53 0.25 13.51
CA PRO A 70 -3.84 -0.87 12.91
C PRO A 70 -4.83 -1.88 12.33
N ARG A 71 -4.49 -2.42 11.17
CA ARG A 71 -5.19 -3.50 10.46
C ARG A 71 -4.81 -4.81 11.11
N GLU A 72 -5.80 -5.60 11.51
CA GLU A 72 -5.57 -6.95 12.01
C GLU A 72 -4.83 -7.80 10.97
N GLY A 73 -3.92 -8.67 11.44
CA GLY A 73 -3.12 -9.53 10.56
C GLY A 73 -2.04 -8.81 9.74
N THR A 74 -1.81 -7.51 9.96
CA THR A 74 -0.75 -6.75 9.26
C THR A 74 0.53 -6.72 10.07
N GLU A 75 1.64 -7.10 9.43
CA GLU A 75 2.99 -6.91 9.94
C GLU A 75 3.44 -5.48 9.63
N TYR A 76 3.59 -4.66 10.67
CA TYR A 76 4.02 -3.27 10.56
C TYR A 76 5.51 -3.13 10.71
N CYS A 77 6.12 -2.26 9.91
CA CYS A 77 7.49 -1.85 10.12
C CYS A 77 7.68 -0.37 9.77
N GLN A 78 8.20 0.41 10.72
CA GLN A 78 8.38 1.83 10.54
C GLN A 78 9.72 2.10 9.84
N LEU A 79 9.67 2.84 8.73
CA LEU A 79 10.87 3.25 8.00
C LEU A 79 11.68 4.30 8.79
N PRO A 80 13.02 4.28 8.70
CA PRO A 80 13.86 5.33 9.26
C PRO A 80 13.58 6.70 8.62
N ASP A 81 13.56 7.76 9.43
CA ASP A 81 13.32 9.13 8.95
C ASP A 81 14.38 9.62 7.95
N GLU A 82 15.57 9.02 7.99
CA GLU A 82 16.72 9.30 7.14
C GLU A 82 16.46 8.99 5.65
N PHE A 83 15.44 8.20 5.33
CA PHE A 83 15.09 7.85 3.94
C PHE A 83 14.35 8.99 3.20
N GLY A 84 14.11 10.12 3.87
CA GLY A 84 13.44 11.27 3.30
C GLY A 84 11.91 11.16 3.36
N ASP A 85 11.23 12.15 2.78
CA ASP A 85 9.77 12.24 2.78
C ASP A 85 9.15 11.85 1.45
N PHE A 86 7.93 11.32 1.51
CA PHE A 86 7.18 10.85 0.34
C PHE A 86 5.67 10.95 0.58
N HIS A 87 4.92 11.18 -0.50
CA HIS A 87 3.50 11.59 -0.44
C HIS A 87 2.55 10.68 -1.23
N GLY A 88 2.99 9.46 -1.49
CA GLY A 88 2.23 8.45 -2.20
C GLY A 88 2.48 7.07 -1.61
N ASP A 89 1.72 6.08 -2.09
CA ASP A 89 1.94 4.70 -1.70
C ASP A 89 2.41 3.85 -2.86
N LEU A 90 3.15 2.79 -2.53
CA LEU A 90 3.47 1.69 -3.41
C LEU A 90 2.80 0.43 -2.88
N TRP A 91 1.97 -0.18 -3.70
CA TRP A 91 1.34 -1.48 -3.44
C TRP A 91 1.98 -2.53 -4.34
N ILE A 92 2.25 -3.71 -3.81
CA ILE A 92 2.79 -4.84 -4.56
C ILE A 92 1.95 -6.07 -4.22
N TYR A 93 1.35 -6.67 -5.24
CA TYR A 93 0.45 -7.81 -5.09
C TYR A 93 0.46 -8.67 -6.35
N ASP A 94 0.69 -9.97 -6.20
CA ASP A 94 0.84 -10.91 -7.33
C ASP A 94 1.75 -10.35 -8.46
N ASN A 95 1.35 -10.37 -9.73
CA ASN A 95 2.16 -9.82 -10.83
C ASN A 95 1.96 -8.31 -11.04
N ARG A 96 1.44 -7.60 -10.04
CA ARG A 96 1.09 -6.18 -10.11
C ARG A 96 1.83 -5.35 -9.07
N LEU A 97 2.07 -4.10 -9.45
CA LEU A 97 2.39 -3.02 -8.54
C LEU A 97 1.49 -1.83 -8.85
N ALA A 98 1.11 -1.09 -7.82
CA ALA A 98 0.36 0.14 -7.98
C ALA A 98 1.03 1.30 -7.26
N PHE A 99 1.07 2.45 -7.91
CA PHE A 99 1.45 3.71 -7.30
C PHE A 99 0.19 4.52 -7.04
N THR A 100 0.08 5.11 -5.86
CA THR A 100 -0.97 6.07 -5.54
C THR A 100 -0.36 7.39 -5.13
N GLN A 101 -1.03 8.50 -5.46
CA GLN A 101 -0.77 9.79 -4.84
C GLN A 101 -2.09 10.38 -4.39
N TYR A 102 -2.06 11.10 -3.27
CA TYR A 102 -3.26 11.69 -2.67
C TYR A 102 -3.22 13.22 -2.63
N ILE A 103 -2.06 13.83 -2.88
CA ILE A 103 -1.93 15.29 -2.94
C ILE A 103 -2.57 15.81 -4.23
N GLY A 104 -3.54 16.71 -4.07
CA GLY A 104 -4.28 17.27 -5.19
C GLY A 104 -5.34 16.29 -5.69
N LYS A 105 -5.22 15.85 -6.94
CA LYS A 105 -6.12 14.83 -7.51
C LYS A 105 -5.58 13.44 -7.16
N THR A 106 -6.43 12.57 -6.63
CA THR A 106 -6.09 11.16 -6.43
C THR A 106 -5.70 10.54 -7.78
N VAL A 107 -4.52 9.95 -7.86
CA VAL A 107 -4.06 9.21 -9.04
C VAL A 107 -3.66 7.81 -8.60
N VAL A 108 -4.06 6.82 -9.38
CA VAL A 108 -3.66 5.43 -9.24
C VAL A 108 -3.06 4.95 -10.57
N ILE A 109 -1.85 4.43 -10.52
CA ILE A 109 -1.20 3.76 -11.65
C ILE A 109 -1.06 2.29 -11.31
N ILE A 110 -1.70 1.39 -12.06
CA ILE A 110 -1.54 -0.05 -11.89
C ILE A 110 -0.69 -0.59 -13.05
N ILE A 111 0.40 -1.27 -12.71
CA ILE A 111 1.30 -1.91 -13.66
C ILE A 111 1.19 -3.42 -13.46
N GLU A 112 0.77 -4.14 -14.50
CA GLU A 112 0.79 -5.60 -14.54
C GLU A 112 2.03 -6.07 -15.29
N SER A 113 3.03 -6.51 -14.52
CA SER A 113 4.33 -6.99 -14.99
C SER A 113 5.02 -7.76 -13.88
N LYS A 114 5.20 -9.07 -14.07
CA LYS A 114 5.94 -9.91 -13.13
C LYS A 114 7.35 -9.35 -12.86
N ALA A 115 8.05 -8.92 -13.91
CA ALA A 115 9.42 -8.41 -13.77
C ALA A 115 9.50 -7.16 -12.87
N PHE A 116 8.58 -6.21 -13.03
CA PHE A 116 8.56 -5.02 -12.18
C PHE A 116 8.06 -5.31 -10.76
N ALA A 117 7.07 -6.21 -10.62
CA ALA A 117 6.62 -6.65 -9.31
C ALA A 117 7.72 -7.36 -8.52
N ASP A 118 8.49 -8.25 -9.16
CA ASP A 118 9.62 -8.93 -8.54
C ASP A 118 10.73 -7.96 -8.13
N MET A 119 11.05 -6.98 -8.99
CA MET A 119 12.01 -5.92 -8.66
C MET A 119 11.53 -5.09 -7.46
N ALA A 120 10.26 -4.69 -7.44
CA ALA A 120 9.67 -3.96 -6.32
C ALA A 120 9.71 -4.77 -5.02
N ARG A 121 9.50 -6.10 -5.06
CA ARG A 121 9.66 -7.00 -3.90
C ARG A 121 11.09 -7.00 -3.37
N VAL A 122 12.09 -7.00 -4.24
CA VAL A 122 13.51 -6.94 -3.82
C VAL A 122 13.76 -5.64 -3.07
N MET A 123 13.30 -4.51 -3.61
CA MET A 123 13.43 -3.20 -2.96
C MET A 123 12.69 -3.15 -1.62
N PHE A 124 11.47 -3.70 -1.55
CA PHE A 124 10.71 -3.81 -0.32
C PHE A 124 11.46 -4.61 0.75
N ARG A 125 11.98 -5.79 0.39
CA ARG A 125 12.71 -6.66 1.33
C ARG A 125 13.99 -6.00 1.83
N ALA A 126 14.73 -5.31 0.96
CA ALA A 126 15.91 -4.56 1.35
C ALA A 126 15.58 -3.44 2.35
N ALA A 127 14.45 -2.74 2.15
CA ALA A 127 13.98 -1.73 3.10
C ALA A 127 13.45 -2.33 4.41
N GLU A 128 12.92 -3.56 4.37
CA GLU A 128 12.47 -4.26 5.57
C GLU A 128 13.63 -4.67 6.50
N ASP A 129 14.80 -4.99 5.95
CA ASP A 129 15.97 -5.39 6.75
C ASP A 129 16.48 -4.26 7.66
N VAL A 130 16.10 -3.01 7.38
CA VAL A 130 16.58 -1.79 8.06
C VAL A 130 15.46 -1.02 8.78
N CYS A 131 14.22 -1.48 8.70
CA CYS A 131 13.09 -0.82 9.33
C CYS A 131 12.95 -1.20 10.82
N LYS A 132 12.27 -0.35 11.59
CA LYS A 132 12.00 -0.58 13.01
C LYS A 132 10.69 -1.34 13.18
N LYS A 133 10.78 -2.59 13.64
CA LYS A 133 9.58 -3.36 13.99
C LYS A 133 8.96 -2.81 15.29
N PRO A 134 7.63 -2.72 15.40
CA PRO A 134 6.99 -2.32 16.65
C PRO A 134 7.39 -3.28 17.75
N LYS A 135 7.78 -2.76 18.92
CA LYS A 135 7.96 -3.58 20.11
C LYS A 135 6.58 -4.09 20.50
N HIS A 136 6.34 -5.40 20.37
CA HIS A 136 5.16 -6.01 20.95
C HIS A 136 5.18 -5.74 22.46
N SER A 137 4.19 -4.98 22.93
CA SER A 137 3.87 -4.83 24.36
C SER A 137 2.76 -5.81 24.69
#